data_AF-A0A370DX36-F1
#
_entry.id   AF-A0A370DX36-F1
#
_cell.length_a   1.000
_cell.length_b   1.000
_cell.length_c   1.000
_cell.angle_alpha   90.00
_cell.angle_beta   90.00
_cell.angle_gamma   90.00
#
_symmetry.space_group_name_H-M   'P 1'
#
loop_
_entity.id
_entity.type
_entity.pdbx_description
1 polymer ?
#
loop_
_entity_poly.entity_id
_entity_poly.type
_entity_poly.pdbx_seq_one_letter_code
_entity_poly.pdbx_strand_id
1 'polypeptide(L)'
;MSVCKNIKGYTRQHERLADLFSLMAVALFFATLFLSLTYHSLILNWIMANVVVHGLLVIAGLVLDLALIFVFLNFGAARFSEEEEGCFHTFKGRRAGTGSLGMMFNSWLHHMEHVGKKHR
;
A
#
# COMPACT_ATOMS: atom_id res chain seq x y z
N MET A 1 5.09 -2.00 23.00
CA MET A 1 6.12 -1.00 22.62
C MET A 1 7.50 -1.61 22.33
N SER A 2 7.95 -2.67 23.02
CA SER A 2 9.26 -3.32 22.78
C SER A 2 9.34 -4.13 21.48
N VAL A 3 8.28 -4.85 21.11
CA VAL A 3 8.25 -5.72 19.92
C VAL A 3 8.44 -4.92 18.63
N CYS A 4 7.77 -3.77 18.50
CA CYS A 4 7.93 -2.89 17.35
C CYS A 4 9.36 -2.32 17.22
N LYS A 5 9.97 -1.93 18.34
CA LYS A 5 11.35 -1.41 18.36
C LYS A 5 12.35 -2.50 17.98
N ASN A 6 12.15 -3.74 18.46
CA ASN A 6 12.98 -4.89 18.13
C ASN A 6 12.85 -5.30 16.65
N ILE A 7 11.62 -5.34 16.11
CA ILE A 7 11.41 -5.68 14.69
C ILE A 7 12.00 -4.59 13.80
N LYS A 8 11.78 -3.31 14.13
CA LYS A 8 12.32 -2.16 13.37
C LYS A 8 13.86 -2.12 13.39
N GLY A 9 14.48 -2.47 14.52
CA GLY A 9 15.94 -2.62 14.64
C GLY A 9 16.48 -3.77 13.80
N TYR A 10 15.81 -4.92 13.80
CA TYR A 10 16.21 -6.10 13.02
C TYR A 10 16.06 -5.88 11.51
N THR A 11 14.96 -5.26 11.06
CA THR A 11 14.76 -4.93 9.63
C THR A 11 15.75 -3.88 9.11
N ARG A 12 16.25 -2.99 9.98
CA ARG A 12 17.25 -1.97 9.61
C ARG A 12 18.64 -2.57 9.44
N GLN A 13 18.95 -3.64 10.18
CA GLN A 13 20.24 -4.35 10.08
C GLN A 13 20.31 -5.28 8.85
N HIS A 14 19.17 -5.62 8.26
CA HIS A 14 19.05 -6.49 7.09
C HIS A 14 18.20 -5.86 5.97
N GLU A 15 18.81 -4.97 5.19
CA GLU A 15 18.16 -4.29 4.04
C GLU A 15 17.45 -5.27 3.07
N ARG A 16 18.02 -6.47 2.90
CA ARG A 16 17.45 -7.53 2.05
C ARG A 16 16.09 -8.04 2.53
N LEU A 17 15.85 -8.05 3.84
CA LEU A 17 14.56 -8.51 4.40
C LEU A 17 13.46 -7.46 4.16
N ALA A 18 13.78 -6.17 4.31
CA ALA A 18 12.82 -5.09 4.03
C ALA A 18 12.39 -5.07 2.55
N ASP A 19 13.32 -5.33 1.63
CA ASP A 19 13.03 -5.42 0.21
C ASP A 19 12.20 -6.66 -0.14
N LEU A 20 12.50 -7.81 0.48
CA LEU A 20 11.70 -9.04 0.35
C LEU A 20 10.26 -8.84 0.84
N PHE A 21 10.03 -8.15 1.95
CA PHE A 21 8.67 -7.85 2.42
C PHE A 21 7.91 -6.93 1.46
N SER A 22 8.57 -5.91 0.91
CA SER A 22 7.95 -5.06 -0.11
C SER A 22 7.60 -5.85 -1.38
N LEU A 23 8.49 -6.73 -1.83
CA LEU A 23 8.22 -7.62 -2.97
C LEU A 23 7.09 -8.61 -2.66
N MET A 24 7.03 -9.15 -1.45
CA MET A 24 5.96 -10.05 -1.01
C MET A 24 4.60 -9.35 -1.03
N ALA A 25 4.52 -8.09 -0.60
CA ALA A 25 3.29 -7.30 -0.64
C ALA A 25 2.78 -7.11 -2.07
N VAL A 26 3.70 -6.79 -3.00
CA VAL A 26 3.39 -6.64 -4.43
C VAL A 26 2.96 -7.98 -5.03
N ALA A 27 3.69 -9.05 -4.74
CA ALA A 27 3.37 -10.39 -5.21
C ALA A 27 2.00 -10.87 -4.70
N LEU A 28 1.67 -10.63 -3.43
CA LEU A 28 0.37 -10.93 -2.86
C LEU A 28 -0.74 -10.15 -3.58
N PHE A 29 -0.57 -8.85 -3.76
CA PHE A 29 -1.56 -8.03 -4.47
C PHE A 29 -1.83 -8.55 -5.88
N PHE A 30 -0.78 -8.83 -6.66
CA PHE A 30 -0.93 -9.38 -8.01
C PHE A 30 -1.49 -10.81 -8.02
N ALA A 31 -1.11 -11.64 -7.05
CA ALA A 31 -1.65 -13.00 -6.91
C ALA A 31 -3.14 -12.97 -6.60
N THR A 32 -3.58 -12.09 -5.68
CA THR A 32 -5.00 -11.91 -5.35
C THR A 32 -5.79 -11.44 -6.57
N LEU A 33 -5.28 -10.47 -7.32
CA LEU A 33 -5.90 -10.03 -8.58
C LEU A 33 -5.98 -11.16 -9.61
N PHE A 34 -4.88 -11.87 -9.84
CA PHE A 34 -4.82 -12.98 -10.77
C PHE A 34 -5.82 -14.08 -10.40
N LEU A 35 -5.82 -14.54 -9.16
CA LEU A 35 -6.76 -15.55 -8.67
C LEU A 35 -8.21 -15.10 -8.81
N SER A 36 -8.51 -13.84 -8.48
CA SER A 36 -9.87 -13.32 -8.58
C SER A 36 -10.39 -13.29 -10.03
N LEU A 37 -9.52 -12.98 -11.00
CA LEU A 37 -9.87 -12.96 -12.42
C LEU A 37 -9.95 -14.38 -12.99
N THR A 38 -8.98 -15.23 -12.69
CA THR A 38 -8.90 -16.60 -13.22
C THR A 38 -10.02 -17.49 -12.70
N TYR A 39 -10.39 -17.34 -11.42
CA TYR A 39 -11.36 -18.23 -10.76
C TYR A 39 -12.67 -17.53 -10.41
N HIS A 40 -12.98 -16.38 -11.02
CA HIS A 40 -14.16 -15.58 -10.69
C HIS A 40 -15.46 -16.41 -10.70
N SER A 41 -15.66 -17.26 -11.73
CA SER A 41 -16.87 -18.06 -11.88
C SER A 41 -17.00 -19.13 -10.80
N LEU A 42 -15.89 -19.78 -10.45
CA LEU A 42 -15.82 -20.79 -9.40
C LEU A 42 -16.11 -20.16 -8.03
N ILE A 43 -15.51 -18.99 -7.76
CA ILE A 43 -15.69 -18.24 -6.52
C ILE A 43 -17.15 -17.80 -6.37
N LEU A 44 -17.76 -17.22 -7.42
CA LEU A 44 -19.15 -16.80 -7.37
C LEU A 44 -20.10 -17.98 -7.16
N ASN A 45 -19.89 -19.09 -7.87
CA ASN A 45 -20.70 -20.30 -7.68
C ASN A 45 -20.57 -20.84 -6.26
N TRP A 46 -19.37 -20.82 -5.69
CA TRP A 46 -19.14 -21.23 -4.31
C TRP A 46 -19.82 -20.30 -3.31
N ILE A 47 -19.76 -18.97 -3.50
CA ILE A 47 -20.46 -18.00 -2.66
C ILE A 47 -21.98 -18.24 -2.70
N MET A 48 -22.54 -18.44 -3.89
CA MET A 48 -23.98 -18.65 -4.07
C MET A 48 -24.51 -19.91 -3.38
N ALA A 49 -23.66 -20.91 -3.13
CA ALA A 49 -24.05 -22.10 -2.39
C ALA A 49 -24.47 -21.80 -0.93
N ASN A 50 -23.85 -20.80 -0.29
CA ASN A 50 -24.19 -20.33 1.06
C ASN A 50 -23.72 -18.88 1.24
N VAL A 51 -24.52 -17.93 0.72
CA VAL A 51 -24.14 -16.52 0.62
C VAL A 51 -23.74 -15.92 1.97
N VAL A 52 -24.43 -16.29 3.05
CA VAL A 52 -24.15 -15.74 4.39
C VAL A 52 -22.76 -16.16 4.89
N VAL A 53 -22.48 -17.46 4.90
CA VAL A 53 -21.22 -17.99 5.47
C VAL A 53 -20.06 -17.77 4.51
N HIS A 54 -20.21 -18.14 3.24
CA HIS A 54 -19.14 -18.02 2.25
C HIS A 54 -18.86 -16.56 1.88
N GLY A 55 -19.89 -15.71 1.81
CA GLY A 55 -19.71 -14.28 1.61
C GLY A 55 -18.91 -13.62 2.74
N LEU A 56 -19.25 -13.94 4.00
CA LEU A 56 -18.48 -13.46 5.16
C LEU A 56 -17.02 -13.95 5.13
N LEU A 57 -16.78 -15.20 4.75
CA LEU A 57 -15.42 -15.74 4.62
C LEU A 57 -14.61 -15.01 3.55
N VAL A 58 -15.21 -14.69 2.40
CA VAL A 58 -14.53 -13.92 1.34
C VAL A 58 -14.19 -12.52 1.82
N ILE A 59 -15.14 -11.84 2.48
CA ILE A 59 -14.89 -10.50 3.04
C ILE A 59 -13.78 -10.54 4.09
N ALA A 60 -13.82 -11.49 5.02
CA ALA A 60 -12.79 -11.67 6.04
C ALA A 60 -11.42 -11.96 5.41
N GLY A 61 -11.37 -12.81 4.38
CA GLY A 61 -10.16 -13.10 3.61
C GLY A 61 -9.58 -11.86 2.93
N LEU A 62 -10.42 -11.04 2.28
CA LEU A 62 -9.99 -9.78 1.65
C LEU A 62 -9.48 -8.77 2.67
N VAL A 63 -10.15 -8.64 3.82
CA VAL A 63 -9.69 -7.75 4.90
C VAL A 63 -8.34 -8.21 5.44
N LEU A 64 -8.14 -9.53 5.63
CA LEU A 64 -6.87 -10.10 6.06
C LEU A 64 -5.78 -9.88 5.02
N ASP A 65 -6.06 -10.07 3.73
CA ASP A 65 -5.10 -9.84 2.64
C ASP A 65 -4.64 -8.37 2.61
N LEU A 66 -5.59 -7.43 2.67
CA LEU A 66 -5.28 -6.00 2.76
C LEU A 66 -4.46 -5.66 4.01
N ALA A 67 -4.79 -6.26 5.16
CA ALA A 67 -4.03 -6.07 6.39
C ALA A 67 -2.59 -6.60 6.26
N LEU A 68 -2.39 -7.76 5.65
CA LEU A 68 -1.05 -8.32 5.39
C LEU A 68 -0.24 -7.44 4.44
N ILE A 69 -0.84 -7.01 3.32
CA ILE A 69 -0.20 -6.07 2.38
C ILE A 69 0.24 -4.81 3.13
N PHE A 70 -0.64 -4.23 3.96
CA PHE A 70 -0.30 -3.04 4.74
C PHE A 70 0.85 -3.29 5.71
N VAL A 71 0.84 -4.41 6.43
CA VAL A 71 1.91 -4.78 7.37
C VAL A 71 3.25 -4.97 6.65
N PHE A 72 3.26 -5.69 5.52
CA PHE A 72 4.47 -5.91 4.73
C PHE A 72 5.04 -4.61 4.15
N LEU A 73 4.18 -3.72 3.65
CA LEU A 73 4.60 -2.41 3.19
C LEU A 73 5.16 -1.54 4.33
N ASN A 74 4.58 -1.62 5.55
CA ASN A 74 5.11 -0.91 6.71
C ASN A 74 6.51 -1.43 7.11
N PHE A 75 6.72 -2.75 7.07
CA PHE A 75 8.06 -3.32 7.32
C PHE A 75 9.06 -2.92 6.24
N GLY A 76 8.65 -2.87 4.96
CA GLY A 76 9.50 -2.37 3.88
C GLY A 76 9.80 -0.87 4.00
N ALA A 77 8.86 -0.06 4.48
CA ALA A 77 9.00 1.38 4.64
C ALA A 77 9.81 1.80 5.88
N ALA A 78 9.94 0.91 6.88
CA ALA A 78 10.72 1.14 8.10
C ALA A 78 12.20 1.51 7.82
N ARG A 79 12.72 1.17 6.64
CA ARG A 79 14.06 1.55 6.16
C ARG A 79 14.27 3.06 6.01
N PHE A 80 13.20 3.83 5.78
CA PHE A 80 13.28 5.27 5.46
C PHE A 80 12.94 6.18 6.64
N SER A 81 12.48 5.65 7.78
CA SER A 81 12.17 6.49 8.93
C SER A 81 13.43 6.74 9.75
N GLU A 82 14.03 7.92 9.60
CA GLU A 82 15.14 8.36 10.46
C GLU A 82 14.66 8.79 11.86
N GLU A 83 13.37 9.05 12.06
CA GLU A 83 12.82 9.49 13.34
C GLU A 83 12.07 8.39 14.10
N GLU A 84 12.23 8.40 15.43
CA GLU A 84 11.70 7.46 16.43
C GLU A 84 10.17 7.51 16.61
N GLU A 85 9.42 8.27 15.80
CA GLU A 85 8.03 8.57 16.11
C GLU A 85 7.03 7.62 15.43
N GLY A 86 6.50 6.69 16.25
CA GLY A 86 5.28 5.94 15.98
C GLY A 86 5.46 4.65 15.19
N CYS A 87 4.91 3.54 15.71
CA CYS A 87 4.77 2.30 14.96
C CYS A 87 3.41 2.30 14.24
N PHE A 88 3.39 1.92 12.96
CA PHE A 88 2.19 1.89 12.10
C PHE A 88 1.58 3.26 11.76
N HIS A 89 2.38 4.23 11.34
CA HIS A 89 1.83 5.35 10.60
C HIS A 89 1.61 4.97 9.13
N THR A 90 0.45 5.34 8.59
CA THR A 90 0.22 5.40 7.14
C THR A 90 1.35 6.19 6.50
N PHE A 91 2.13 5.54 5.63
CA PHE A 91 3.17 6.11 4.78
C PHE A 91 3.32 7.63 4.90
N LYS A 92 4.39 8.09 5.57
CA LYS A 92 5.00 9.36 5.20
C LYS A 92 5.70 9.10 3.87
N GLY A 93 4.91 9.02 2.80
CA GLY A 93 5.45 9.04 1.45
C GLY A 93 6.37 10.24 1.34
N ARG A 94 7.39 10.14 0.48
CA ARG A 94 8.31 11.21 0.09
C ARG A 94 7.53 12.38 -0.54
N ARG A 95 6.71 13.06 0.25
CA ARG A 95 6.05 14.34 0.03
C ARG A 95 6.77 15.36 0.91
N ALA A 96 8.10 15.36 0.85
CA ALA A 96 8.83 16.59 1.07
C ALA A 96 8.49 17.50 -0.12
N GLY A 97 7.40 18.28 0.00
CA GLY A 97 7.07 19.31 -1.00
C GLY A 97 5.61 19.45 -1.44
N THR A 98 4.64 18.68 -0.94
CA THR A 98 3.23 19.02 -1.20
C THR A 98 2.75 20.00 -0.13
N GLY A 99 3.17 21.26 -0.28
CA GLY A 99 2.36 22.39 0.16
C GLY A 99 0.95 22.23 -0.39
N SER A 100 -0.03 22.81 0.31
CA SER A 100 -1.47 22.66 0.12
C SER A 100 -1.94 22.42 -1.33
N LEU A 101 -3.07 21.73 -1.50
CA LEU A 101 -3.76 21.56 -2.79
C LEU A 101 -3.81 22.86 -3.64
N GLY A 102 -3.89 24.03 -2.98
CA GLY A 102 -3.84 25.35 -3.64
C GLY A 102 -2.48 25.70 -4.26
N MET A 103 -1.36 25.28 -3.69
CA MET A 103 -0.02 25.48 -4.25
C MET A 103 0.20 24.62 -5.50
N MET A 104 -0.28 23.37 -5.50
CA MET A 104 -0.25 22.52 -6.70
C MET A 104 -1.13 23.08 -7.81
N PHE A 105 -2.33 23.58 -7.48
CA PHE A 105 -3.22 24.19 -8.47
C PHE A 105 -2.61 25.45 -9.08
N ASN A 106 -2.05 26.35 -8.25
CA ASN A 106 -1.36 27.54 -8.76
C ASN A 106 -0.15 27.20 -9.63
N SER A 107 0.66 26.22 -9.24
CA SER A 107 1.80 25.77 -10.05
C SER A 107 1.35 25.18 -11.39
N TRP A 108 0.27 24.40 -11.41
CA TRP A 108 -0.31 23.86 -12.65
C TRP A 108 -0.90 24.96 -13.55
N LEU A 109 -1.61 25.93 -12.96
CA LEU A 109 -2.21 27.05 -13.69
C LEU A 109 -1.12 27.92 -14.34
N HIS A 110 -0.06 28.20 -13.60
CA HIS A 110 1.10 28.96 -14.09
C HIS A 110 1.86 28.23 -15.21
N HIS A 111 1.86 26.88 -15.18
CA HIS A 111 2.42 26.05 -16.23
C HIS A 111 1.55 26.04 -17.49
N MET A 112 0.23 25.91 -17.34
CA MET A 112 -0.72 25.98 -18.46
C MET A 112 -0.66 27.33 -19.18
N GLU A 113 -0.48 28.42 -18.43
CA GLU A 113 -0.35 29.77 -18.99
C GLU A 113 0.94 29.95 -19.81
N HIS A 114 2.02 29.26 -19.46
CA HIS A 114 3.27 29.23 -20.25
C HIS A 114 3.16 28.36 -21.50
N VAL A 115 2.44 27.24 -21.43
CA VAL A 115 2.22 26.37 -22.59
C VAL A 115 1.35 27.07 -23.65
N GLY A 116 0.34 27.83 -23.21
CA GLY A 116 -0.51 28.62 -24.12
C GLY A 116 0.24 29.75 -24.86
N LYS A 117 1.28 30.33 -24.26
CA LYS A 117 2.10 31.38 -24.89
C LYS A 117 3.11 30.84 -25.91
N LYS A 118 3.44 29.54 -25.87
CA LYS A 118 4.41 28.94 -26.80
C LYS A 118 3.77 28.48 -28.11
N HIS A 119 2.44 28.49 -28.19
CA HIS A 119 1.65 28.06 -29.37
C HIS A 119 0.89 29.20 -30.06
N ARG A 120 1.22 30.46 -29.78
CA ARG A 120 0.70 31.62 -30.51
C ARG A 120 1.82 32.43 -31.14
#